data_AF-K2BZR5-F1
#
_entry.id   AF-K2BZR5-F1
#
_cell.length_a   1.000
_cell.length_b   1.000
_cell.length_c   1.000
_cell.angle_alpha   90.00
_cell.angle_beta   90.00
_cell.angle_gamma   90.00
#
_symmetry.space_group_name_H-M   'P 1'
#
loop_
_entity.id
_entity.type
_entity.pdbx_description
1 polymer ?
#
loop_
_entity_poly.entity_id
_entity_poly.type
_entity_poly.pdbx_seq_one_letter_code
_entity_poly.pdbx_strand_id
1 'polypeptide(L)'
;MLCYTLLMKFSIRLLYLYLFSFVGLLITVIGMIQLVNLGLKVYVFQGADQYNYYDARPLKLDGTPEGMTNEEELQYEEKMKKQQEEETQRQRKREAANAIAMIVIGIPLYAYHWNTIKREGT
;
A
#
# COMPACT_ATOMS: atom_id res chain seq x y z
N MET A 1 -22.13 -20.45 43.17
CA MET A 1 -20.80 -19.93 42.77
C MET A 1 -20.18 -20.70 41.60
N LEU A 2 -20.17 -22.05 41.59
CA LEU A 2 -19.61 -22.87 40.49
C LEU A 2 -20.22 -22.64 39.09
N CYS A 3 -21.53 -22.39 38.99
CA CYS A 3 -22.22 -22.15 37.70
C CYS A 3 -21.79 -20.83 37.03
N TYR A 4 -21.56 -19.78 37.83
CA TYR A 4 -21.11 -18.47 37.35
C TYR A 4 -19.66 -18.52 36.83
N THR A 5 -18.79 -19.27 37.52
CA THR A 5 -17.39 -19.46 37.10
C THR A 5 -17.27 -20.25 35.79
N LEU A 6 -18.21 -21.17 35.54
CA LEU A 6 -18.26 -21.97 34.30
C LEU A 6 -18.78 -21.15 33.10
N LEU A 7 -19.83 -20.35 33.31
CA LEU A 7 -20.35 -19.37 32.33
C LEU A 7 -19.31 -18.30 31.96
N MET A 8 -18.62 -17.72 32.95
CA MET A 8 -17.57 -16.71 32.72
C MET A 8 -16.37 -17.27 31.94
N LYS A 9 -15.93 -18.50 32.24
CA LYS A 9 -14.86 -19.18 31.49
C LYS A 9 -15.24 -19.46 30.05
N PHE A 10 -16.50 -19.82 29.78
CA PHE A 10 -17.00 -20.07 28.42
C PHE A 10 -17.01 -18.78 27.59
N SER A 11 -17.50 -17.68 28.15
CA SER A 11 -17.51 -16.37 27.48
C SER A 11 -16.11 -15.82 27.22
N ILE A 12 -15.15 -15.98 28.14
CA ILE A 12 -13.77 -15.49 27.95
C ILE A 12 -13.04 -16.29 26.87
N ARG A 13 -13.20 -17.63 26.84
CA ARG A 13 -12.58 -18.48 25.81
C ARG A 13 -13.17 -18.19 24.42
N LEU A 14 -14.49 -18.04 24.32
CA LEU A 14 -15.14 -17.67 23.06
C LEU A 14 -14.69 -16.28 22.62
N LEU A 15 -14.73 -15.29 23.51
CA LEU A 15 -14.24 -13.93 23.23
C LEU A 15 -12.80 -13.94 22.71
N TYR A 16 -11.90 -14.69 23.35
CA TYR A 16 -10.52 -14.86 22.91
C TYR A 16 -10.44 -15.47 21.51
N LEU A 17 -11.18 -16.54 21.23
CA LEU A 17 -11.16 -17.20 19.91
C LEU A 17 -11.72 -16.29 18.80
N TYR A 18 -12.80 -15.57 19.05
CA TYR A 18 -13.35 -14.61 18.10
C TYR A 18 -12.39 -13.45 17.84
N LEU A 19 -11.77 -12.89 18.88
CA LEU A 19 -10.81 -11.81 18.74
C LEU A 19 -9.55 -12.28 18.00
N PHE A 20 -9.01 -13.45 18.35
CA PHE A 20 -7.85 -14.03 17.70
C PHE A 20 -8.11 -14.32 16.22
N SER A 21 -9.27 -14.92 15.92
CA SER A 21 -9.69 -15.18 14.54
C SER A 21 -9.88 -13.88 13.75
N PHE A 22 -10.46 -12.86 14.38
CA PHE A 22 -10.64 -11.55 13.76
C PHE A 22 -9.29 -10.88 13.43
N VAL A 23 -8.35 -10.87 14.37
CA VAL A 23 -7.00 -10.32 14.15
C VAL A 23 -6.27 -11.12 13.06
N GLY A 24 -6.33 -12.46 13.13
CA GLY A 24 -5.74 -13.33 12.12
C GLY A 24 -6.29 -13.05 10.73
N LEU A 25 -7.62 -12.94 10.60
CA LEU A 25 -8.29 -12.60 9.36
C LEU A 25 -7.82 -11.24 8.81
N LEU A 26 -7.73 -10.21 9.65
CA LEU A 26 -7.25 -8.90 9.23
C LEU A 26 -5.81 -8.95 8.70
N ILE A 27 -4.91 -9.62 9.42
CA ILE A 27 -3.51 -9.78 9.01
C ILE A 27 -3.43 -10.52 7.66
N THR A 28 -4.19 -11.59 7.50
CA THR A 28 -4.24 -12.34 6.23
C THR A 28 -4.76 -11.49 5.07
N VAL A 29 -5.84 -10.71 5.28
CA VAL A 29 -6.39 -9.81 4.25
C VAL A 29 -5.36 -8.75 3.85
N ILE A 30 -4.71 -8.11 4.82
CA ILE A 30 -3.66 -7.11 4.56
C ILE A 30 -2.49 -7.75 3.80
N GLY A 31 -2.05 -8.94 4.20
CA GLY A 31 -0.99 -9.68 3.51
C GLY A 31 -1.35 -10.01 2.05
N MET A 32 -2.58 -10.44 1.79
CA MET A 32 -3.06 -10.71 0.43
C MET A 32 -3.08 -9.44 -0.44
N ILE A 33 -3.53 -8.30 0.11
CA ILE A 33 -3.50 -7.01 -0.61
C ILE A 33 -2.06 -6.64 -0.97
N GLN A 34 -1.10 -6.81 -0.06
CA GLN A 34 0.30 -6.52 -0.33
C GLN A 34 0.88 -7.42 -1.43
N LEU A 35 0.55 -8.71 -1.44
CA LEU A 35 1.01 -9.64 -2.47
C LEU A 35 0.44 -9.29 -3.86
N VAL A 36 -0.85 -8.97 -3.95
CA VAL A 36 -1.45 -8.55 -5.23
C VAL A 36 -0.85 -7.23 -5.69
N ASN A 37 -0.67 -6.26 -4.79
CA ASN A 37 -0.02 -4.98 -5.10
C ASN A 37 1.39 -5.18 -5.65
N LEU A 38 2.20 -6.04 -5.01
CA LEU A 38 3.53 -6.38 -5.50
C LEU A 38 3.46 -7.05 -6.88
N GLY A 39 2.58 -8.02 -7.07
CA GLY A 39 2.38 -8.68 -8.36
C GLY A 39 2.01 -7.68 -9.46
N LEU A 40 1.11 -6.73 -9.17
CA LEU A 40 0.74 -5.67 -10.11
C LEU A 40 1.92 -4.78 -10.46
N LYS A 41 2.72 -4.35 -9.49
CA LYS A 41 3.91 -3.51 -9.74
C LYS A 41 5.00 -4.23 -10.54
N VAL A 42 5.17 -5.54 -10.34
CA VAL A 42 6.19 -6.33 -11.03
C VAL A 42 5.76 -6.71 -12.45
N TYR A 43 4.52 -7.19 -12.62
CA TYR A 43 4.08 -7.78 -13.89
C TYR A 43 3.29 -6.82 -14.79
N VAL A 44 2.53 -5.87 -14.21
CA VAL A 44 1.65 -4.95 -14.98
C VAL A 44 2.25 -3.56 -15.06
N PHE A 45 2.64 -2.99 -13.93
CA PHE A 45 3.18 -1.63 -13.80
C PHE A 45 4.70 -1.62 -13.68
N GLN A 46 5.39 -2.25 -14.63
CA GLN A 46 6.85 -2.31 -14.65
C GLN A 46 7.48 -0.92 -14.44
N GLY A 47 8.50 -0.88 -13.58
CA GLY A 47 9.21 0.36 -13.23
C GLY A 47 8.50 1.27 -12.23
N ALA A 48 7.33 0.87 -11.68
CA ALA A 48 6.66 1.68 -10.66
C ALA A 48 7.48 1.83 -9.37
N ASP A 49 8.25 0.82 -8.96
CA ASP A 49 9.07 0.87 -7.74
C ASP A 49 10.49 1.47 -7.94
N GLN A 50 10.81 1.94 -9.14
CA GLN A 50 12.06 2.65 -9.38
C GLN A 50 12.01 4.02 -8.68
N TYR A 51 13.07 4.38 -7.96
CA TYR A 51 13.23 5.69 -7.35
C TYR A 51 14.35 6.41 -8.09
N ASN A 52 14.04 7.50 -8.81
CA ASN A 52 15.09 8.33 -9.38
C ASN A 52 15.70 9.18 -8.26
N TYR A 53 17.02 9.12 -8.10
CA TYR A 53 17.73 10.08 -7.28
C TYR A 53 17.78 11.39 -8.05
N TYR A 54 17.25 12.47 -7.47
CA TYR A 54 17.41 13.79 -8.05
C TYR A 54 18.89 14.14 -7.99
N ASP A 55 19.49 14.44 -9.14
CA ASP A 55 20.83 14.99 -9.17
C ASP A 55 20.78 16.35 -8.49
N ALA A 56 21.53 16.49 -7.39
CA ALA A 56 21.68 17.77 -6.73
C ALA A 56 22.39 18.74 -7.69
N ARG A 57 22.05 20.03 -7.63
CA ARG A 57 22.82 21.06 -8.35
C ARG A 57 24.31 20.91 -7.98
N PRO A 58 25.23 21.02 -8.95
CA PRO A 58 26.64 21.03 -8.65
C PRO A 58 26.95 22.18 -7.67
N LEU A 59 27.60 21.82 -6.57
CA LEU A 59 28.05 22.74 -5.53
C LEU A 59 29.57 22.86 -5.64
N LYS A 60 30.09 24.08 -5.47
CA LYS A 60 31.51 24.30 -5.27
C LYS A 60 31.96 23.64 -3.96
N LEU A 61 33.28 23.43 -3.81
CA LEU A 61 33.87 22.84 -2.59
C LEU A 61 33.54 23.62 -1.30
N ASP A 62 33.17 24.89 -1.41
CA ASP A 62 32.74 25.76 -0.32
C ASP A 62 31.22 25.67 -0.01
N GLY A 63 30.49 24.79 -0.70
CA GLY A 63 29.05 24.60 -0.54
C GLY A 63 28.20 25.67 -1.20
N THR A 64 28.79 26.60 -1.97
CA THR A 64 28.03 27.58 -2.76
C THR A 64 27.60 26.99 -4.11
N PRO A 65 26.44 27.37 -4.66
CA PRO A 65 26.02 26.92 -5.99
C PRO A 65 27.11 27.23 -7.03
N GLU A 66 27.49 26.23 -7.82
CA GLU A 66 28.35 26.47 -8.97
C GLU A 66 27.57 27.34 -9.97
N GLY A 67 28.20 28.41 -10.45
CA GLY A 67 27.57 29.29 -11.43
C GLY A 67 27.51 28.54 -12.76
N MET A 68 26.34 28.02 -13.11
CA MET A 68 26.09 27.40 -14.41
C MET A 68 26.03 28.46 -15.50
N THR A 69 26.45 28.08 -16.70
CA THR A 69 26.14 28.86 -17.90
C THR A 69 24.63 28.83 -18.18
N ASN A 70 24.11 29.83 -18.90
CA ASN A 70 22.67 29.88 -19.24
C ASN A 70 22.18 28.61 -19.97
N GLU A 71 23.06 27.95 -20.74
CA GLU A 71 22.75 26.71 -21.45
C GLU A 71 22.67 25.50 -20.51
N GLU A 72 23.53 25.43 -19.49
CA GLU A 72 23.53 24.38 -18.46
C GLU A 72 22.33 24.49 -17.52
N GLU A 73 21.92 25.73 -17.17
CA GLU A 73 20.70 25.95 -16.37
C GLU A 73 19.45 25.45 -17.08
N LEU A 74 19.30 25.78 -18.37
CA LEU A 74 18.18 25.31 -19.19
C LEU A 74 18.15 23.77 -19.27
N GLN A 75 19.30 23.12 -19.49
CA GLN A 75 19.39 21.66 -19.51
C GLN A 75 19.05 21.03 -18.16
N TYR A 76 19.47 21.65 -17.06
CA TYR A 76 19.15 21.19 -15.71
C TYR A 76 17.64 21.29 -15.44
N GLU A 77 17.01 22.41 -15.79
CA GLU A 77 15.56 22.59 -15.64
C GLU A 77 14.76 21.57 -16.46
N GLU A 78 15.16 21.33 -17.72
CA GLU A 78 14.52 20.31 -18.55
C GLU A 78 14.65 18.89 -17.96
N LYS A 79 15.84 18.53 -17.47
CA LYS A 79 16.06 17.24 -16.80
C LYS A 79 15.21 17.10 -15.55
N MET A 80 15.17 18.13 -14.71
CA MET A 80 14.36 18.14 -13.49
C MET A 80 12.88 18.01 -13.79
N LYS A 81 12.38 18.74 -14.79
CA LYS A 81 10.98 18.65 -15.23
C LYS A 81 10.64 17.25 -15.73
N LYS A 82 11.50 16.66 -16.56
CA LYS A 82 11.32 15.30 -17.06
C LYS A 82 11.32 14.26 -15.93
N GLN A 83 12.25 14.37 -14.98
CA GLN A 83 12.29 13.50 -13.79
C GLN A 83 11.03 13.64 -12.94
N GLN A 84 10.54 14.87 -12.72
CA GLN A 84 9.32 15.11 -11.97
C GLN A 84 8.08 14.51 -12.65
N GLU A 85 7.99 14.63 -13.98
CA GLU A 85 6.92 14.01 -14.77
C GLU A 85 6.97 12.48 -14.66
N GLU A 86 8.15 11.88 -14.79
CA GLU A 86 8.34 10.43 -14.62
C GLU A 86 7.97 9.96 -13.21
N GLU A 87 8.41 10.65 -12.16
CA GLU A 87 8.07 10.32 -10.77
C GLU A 87 6.57 10.46 -10.51
N THR A 88 5.93 11.49 -11.07
CA THR A 88 4.46 11.65 -10.98
C THR A 88 3.75 10.46 -11.63
N GLN A 89 4.21 10.00 -12.79
CA GLN A 89 3.66 8.82 -13.46
C GLN A 89 3.88 7.54 -12.64
N ARG A 90 5.09 7.36 -12.08
CA ARG A 90 5.41 6.22 -11.21
C ARG A 90 4.54 6.21 -9.94
N GLN A 91 4.34 7.37 -9.32
CA GLN A 91 3.47 7.50 -8.16
C GLN A 91 2.04 7.08 -8.49
N ARG A 92 1.47 7.56 -9.60
CA ARG A 92 0.12 7.16 -10.05
C ARG A 92 0.03 5.66 -10.28
N LYS A 93 1.07 5.03 -10.84
CA LYS A 93 1.11 3.57 -11.00
C LYS A 93 1.11 2.83 -9.66
N ARG A 94 1.89 3.30 -8.67
CA ARG A 94 1.90 2.73 -7.31
C ARG A 94 0.52 2.84 -6.65
N GLU A 95 -0.12 4.00 -6.76
CA GLU A 95 -1.45 4.25 -6.22
C GLU A 95 -2.50 3.34 -6.89
N ALA A 96 -2.46 3.24 -8.22
CA ALA A 96 -3.35 2.37 -8.97
C ALA A 96 -3.16 0.90 -8.59
N ALA A 97 -1.92 0.41 -8.50
CA ALA A 97 -1.62 -0.96 -8.11
C ALA A 97 -2.20 -1.30 -6.72
N ASN A 98 -2.03 -0.37 -5.76
CA ASN A 98 -2.56 -0.55 -4.42
C ASN A 98 -4.10 -0.54 -4.39
N ALA A 99 -4.73 0.41 -5.09
CA ALA A 99 -6.18 0.50 -5.17
C ALA A 99 -6.79 -0.76 -5.81
N ILE A 100 -6.20 -1.23 -6.91
CA ILE A 100 -6.65 -2.47 -7.59
C ILE A 100 -6.49 -3.66 -6.65
N ALA A 101 -5.36 -3.78 -5.94
CA ALA A 101 -5.15 -4.86 -4.98
C ALA A 101 -6.22 -4.88 -3.87
N MET A 102 -6.57 -3.71 -3.32
CA MET A 102 -7.63 -3.59 -2.32
C MET A 102 -8.98 -4.02 -2.88
N ILE A 103 -9.32 -3.63 -4.12
CA ILE A 103 -10.58 -3.99 -4.77
C ILE A 103 -10.65 -5.49 -5.05
N VAL A 104 -9.58 -6.08 -5.60
CA VAL A 104 -9.50 -7.51 -5.95
C VAL A 104 -9.71 -8.40 -4.73
N ILE A 105 -9.20 -8.01 -3.56
CA ILE A 105 -9.38 -8.78 -2.33
C ILE A 105 -10.66 -8.38 -1.58
N GLY A 106 -10.99 -7.09 -1.57
CA GLY A 106 -12.12 -6.53 -0.83
C GLY A 106 -13.48 -6.91 -1.40
N ILE A 107 -13.63 -6.97 -2.74
CA ILE A 107 -14.90 -7.34 -3.38
C ILE A 107 -15.32 -8.78 -3.01
N PRO A 108 -14.47 -9.81 -3.19
CA PRO A 108 -14.83 -11.17 -2.80
C PRO A 108 -15.14 -11.30 -1.30
N LEU A 109 -14.37 -10.59 -0.46
CA LEU A 109 -14.59 -10.58 0.99
C LEU A 109 -15.96 -9.98 1.35
N TYR A 110 -16.30 -8.83 0.78
CA TYR A 110 -17.60 -8.18 0.97
C TYR A 110 -18.74 -9.07 0.47
N ALA A 111 -18.60 -9.64 -0.73
CA ALA A 111 -19.61 -10.51 -1.31
C ALA A 111 -19.85 -11.76 -0.45
N TYR A 112 -18.78 -12.36 0.09
CA TYR A 112 -18.88 -13.49 1.01
C TYR A 112 -19.69 -13.13 2.26
N HIS A 113 -19.34 -12.02 2.93
CA HIS A 113 -20.05 -11.59 4.13
C HIS A 113 -21.52 -11.25 3.85
N TRP A 114 -21.79 -10.54 2.76
CA TRP A 114 -23.16 -10.17 2.36
C TRP A 114 -24.05 -11.40 2.09
N ASN A 115 -23.50 -12.40 1.41
CA ASN A 115 -24.23 -13.64 1.12
C ASN A 115 -24.50 -14.46 2.38
N THR A 116 -23.58 -14.49 3.34
CA THR A 116 -23.77 -15.18 4.62
C THR A 116 -24.92 -14.55 5.41
N ILE A 117 -24.98 -13.22 5.50
CA ILE A 117 -26.07 -12.49 6.18
C ILE A 117 -27.43 -12.82 5.55
N LYS A 118 -27.50 -12.85 4.21
CA LYS A 118 -28.75 -13.20 3.51
C LYS A 118 -29.22 -14.62 3.77
N ARG A 119 -28.30 -15.57 3.98
CA ARG A 119 -28.63 -16.99 4.23
C ARG A 119 -29.08 -17.24 5.67
N GLU A 120 -28.65 -16.40 6.61
CA GLU A 120 -29.03 -16.49 8.03
C GLU A 120 -30.32 -15.70 8.34
N GLY A 121 -30.67 -14.72 7.50
CA GLY A 121 -31.88 -13.89 7.63
C GLY A 121 -33.15 -14.46 7.00
N THR A 122 -33.12 -15.69 6.48
CA THR A 122 -34.27 -16.46 5.94
C THR A 122 -34.36 -17.80 6.62
#